data_AF-A0A8H5KKS8-F1
#
_entry.id   AF-A0A8H5KKS8-F1
#
_cell.length_a   1.000
_cell.length_b   1.000
_cell.length_c   1.000
_cell.angle_alpha   90.00
_cell.angle_beta   90.00
_cell.angle_gamma   90.00
#
_symmetry.space_group_name_H-M   'P 1'
#
loop_
_entity.id
_entity.type
_entity.pdbx_description
1 polymer ?
#
loop_
_entity_poly.entity_id
_entity_poly.type
_entity_poly.pdbx_seq_one_letter_code
_entity_poly.pdbx_strand_id
1 'polypeptide(L)'
;MDMHHYLPQEYLQQIWYDMRQRSERSDLAMFRGMFIVLSAKNIKLEAKSPTLQQCRAKIVDHLHHVLDWSKAVLSNTWIDVGTEDTATSEKCTFLHKSKCLASWIRSMRYSDDKPLASSEHFNWSLTSQAGSARLETRRSHPLRSGGIAYTQRYNVNKDLFWTPAKQDRALFSEPNLEGLTCPPSLLDAWIVAARQYRNAGLATSDKTAPKLKRLRKVFQAMKARIGFALDSSTNTSFGVREE
;
A
#
# COMPACT_ATOMS: atom_id res chain seq x y z
N MET A 1 -14.75 8.00 8.01
CA MET A 1 -15.27 9.32 7.62
C MET A 1 -14.07 10.23 7.70
N ASP A 2 -13.41 10.57 6.59
CA ASP A 2 -12.29 11.51 6.60
C ASP A 2 -12.88 12.91 6.80
N MET A 3 -12.81 13.41 8.03
CA MET A 3 -13.24 14.76 8.37
C MET A 3 -12.12 15.73 7.97
N HIS A 4 -12.21 16.27 6.76
CA HIS A 4 -11.38 17.38 6.33
C HIS A 4 -12.00 18.69 6.84
N HIS A 5 -11.59 19.13 8.03
CA HIS A 5 -11.90 20.48 8.50
C HIS A 5 -10.90 21.45 7.89
N TYR A 6 -11.40 22.43 7.14
CA TYR A 6 -10.60 23.56 6.70
C TYR A 6 -10.37 24.48 7.90
N LEU A 7 -9.11 24.73 8.22
CA LEU A 7 -8.71 25.73 9.21
C LEU A 7 -8.10 26.91 8.47
N PRO A 8 -8.73 28.10 8.51
CA PRO A 8 -8.15 29.29 7.89
C PRO A 8 -6.80 29.63 8.52
N GLN A 9 -5.88 30.14 7.69
CA GLN A 9 -4.49 30.37 8.07
C GLN A 9 -4.35 31.34 9.25
N GLU A 10 -5.18 32.39 9.28
CA GLU A 10 -5.18 33.44 10.29
C GLU A 10 -5.50 32.92 11.71
N TYR A 11 -6.19 31.78 11.83
CA TYR A 11 -6.53 31.19 13.12
C TYR A 11 -5.57 30.08 13.56
N LEU A 12 -4.67 29.60 12.67
CA LEU A 12 -3.81 28.45 12.97
C LEU A 12 -2.94 28.68 14.20
N GLN A 13 -2.38 29.89 14.37
CA GLN A 13 -1.54 30.21 15.51
C GLN A 13 -2.33 30.15 16.84
N GLN A 14 -3.53 30.74 16.87
CA GLN A 14 -4.37 30.76 18.06
C GLN A 14 -4.87 29.35 18.41
N ILE A 15 -5.32 28.59 17.40
CA ILE A 15 -5.76 27.20 17.57
C ILE A 15 -4.62 26.35 18.12
N TRP A 16 -3.41 26.47 17.56
CA TRP A 16 -2.26 25.72 18.04
C TRP A 16 -1.88 26.11 19.48
N TYR A 17 -1.93 27.39 19.81
CA TYR A 17 -1.72 27.86 21.19
C TYR A 17 -2.73 27.24 22.16
N ASP A 18 -4.02 27.30 21.83
CA ASP A 18 -5.09 26.78 22.68
C ASP A 18 -5.01 25.26 22.83
N MET A 19 -4.68 24.53 21.75
CA MET A 19 -4.47 23.08 21.80
C MET A 19 -3.34 22.72 22.77
N ARG A 20 -2.20 23.41 22.70
CA ARG A 20 -1.08 23.18 23.62
C ARG A 20 -1.47 23.47 25.07
N GLN A 21 -2.08 24.62 25.33
CA GLN A 21 -2.53 24.98 26.68
C GLN A 21 -3.52 23.95 27.25
N ARG A 22 -4.48 23.50 26.44
CA ARG A 22 -5.47 22.50 26.87
C ARG A 22 -4.84 21.14 27.14
N SER A 23 -3.81 20.75 26.40
CA SER A 23 -3.11 19.47 26.61
C SER A 23 -2.35 19.41 27.95
N GLU A 24 -2.12 20.55 28.61
CA GLU A 24 -1.55 20.57 29.96
C GLU A 24 -2.56 20.12 31.03
N ARG A 25 -3.86 20.16 30.76
CA ARG A 25 -4.86 19.65 31.69
C ARG A 25 -4.74 18.14 31.88
N SER A 26 -4.97 17.66 33.09
CA SER A 26 -4.81 16.23 33.44
C SER A 26 -5.74 15.32 32.64
N ASP A 27 -6.95 15.78 32.32
CA ASP A 27 -7.94 15.05 31.52
C ASP A 27 -7.57 14.95 30.03
N LEU A 28 -6.61 15.76 29.58
CA LEU A 28 -6.14 15.81 28.19
C LEU A 28 -4.64 15.49 28.06
N ALA A 29 -4.01 14.95 29.12
CA ALA A 29 -2.58 14.69 29.16
C ALA A 29 -2.11 13.73 28.06
N MET A 30 -2.99 12.87 27.55
CA MET A 30 -2.72 11.97 26.41
C MET A 30 -2.39 12.71 25.10
N PHE A 31 -2.74 14.00 25.00
CA PHE A 31 -2.44 14.87 23.87
C PHE A 31 -1.20 15.74 24.09
N ARG A 32 -0.40 15.50 25.14
CA ARG A 32 0.88 16.21 25.30
C ARG A 32 1.88 15.76 24.23
N GLY A 33 2.78 16.67 23.84
CA GLY A 33 3.77 16.37 22.79
C GLY A 33 3.21 16.28 21.38
N MET A 34 2.06 16.95 21.11
CA MET A 34 1.53 17.08 19.76
C MET A 34 2.59 17.62 18.78
N PHE A 35 2.54 17.12 17.56
CA PHE A 35 3.31 17.61 16.44
C PHE A 35 2.40 17.81 15.22
N ILE A 36 2.81 18.69 14.33
CA ILE A 36 2.10 18.95 13.07
C ILE A 36 2.70 18.05 12.01
N VAL A 37 1.84 17.27 11.34
CA VAL A 37 2.23 16.52 10.14
C VAL A 37 1.91 17.38 8.93
N LEU A 38 2.94 17.77 8.19
CA LEU A 38 2.79 18.46 6.92
C LEU A 38 2.75 17.43 5.80
N SER A 39 1.65 17.41 5.05
CA SER A 39 1.51 16.62 3.84
C SER A 39 1.46 17.56 2.64
N ALA A 40 2.59 17.66 1.94
CA ALA A 40 2.68 18.42 0.71
C ALA A 40 2.05 17.61 -0.43
N LYS A 41 0.80 17.96 -0.79
CA LYS A 41 0.13 17.38 -1.96
C LYS A 41 0.60 18.10 -3.22
N ASN A 42 0.56 17.40 -4.36
CA ASN A 42 0.88 17.93 -5.70
C ASN A 42 2.33 18.34 -5.99
N ILE A 43 3.25 18.28 -5.02
CA ILE A 43 4.69 18.57 -5.26
C ILE A 43 5.37 17.58 -6.22
N LYS A 44 4.77 16.40 -6.43
CA LYS A 44 5.35 15.33 -7.25
C LYS A 44 5.60 15.76 -8.71
N LEU A 45 4.74 16.61 -9.26
CA LEU A 45 4.90 17.10 -10.64
C LEU A 45 5.97 18.19 -10.73
N GLU A 46 6.03 19.09 -9.75
CA GLU A 46 7.02 20.18 -9.72
C GLU A 46 8.44 19.65 -9.48
N ALA A 47 8.58 18.66 -8.60
CA ALA A 47 9.85 18.03 -8.27
C ALA A 47 10.38 17.07 -9.34
N LYS A 48 9.53 16.62 -10.28
CA LYS A 48 9.91 15.62 -11.30
C LYS A 48 11.14 16.08 -12.07
N SER A 49 12.15 15.20 -12.13
CA SER A 49 13.40 15.46 -12.81
C SER A 49 13.98 14.15 -13.37
N PRO A 50 14.82 14.20 -14.43
CA PRO A 50 15.48 13.01 -14.98
C PRO A 50 16.43 12.30 -14.01
N THR A 51 16.96 13.00 -13.00
CA THR A 51 17.86 12.41 -12.01
C THR A 51 17.38 12.65 -10.58
N LEU A 52 17.75 11.73 -9.69
CA LEU A 52 17.47 11.82 -8.26
C LEU A 52 18.06 13.09 -7.65
N GLN A 53 19.27 13.47 -8.04
CA GLN A 53 19.95 14.66 -7.51
C GLN A 53 19.19 15.94 -7.85
N GLN A 54 18.72 16.08 -9.10
CA GLN A 54 17.91 17.22 -9.52
C GLN A 54 16.54 17.24 -8.82
N CYS A 55 15.89 16.08 -8.71
CA CYS A 55 14.63 15.94 -7.97
C CYS A 55 14.79 16.39 -6.51
N ARG A 56 15.84 15.92 -5.85
CA ARG A 56 16.18 16.30 -4.47
C ARG A 56 16.41 17.80 -4.34
N ALA A 57 17.20 18.40 -5.24
CA ALA A 57 17.45 19.84 -5.21
C ALA A 57 16.15 20.64 -5.30
N LYS A 58 15.27 20.32 -6.27
CA LYS A 58 13.96 20.98 -6.41
C LYS A 58 13.08 20.84 -5.17
N ILE A 59 13.01 19.65 -4.56
CA ILE A 59 12.23 19.43 -3.33
C ILE A 59 12.80 20.27 -2.19
N VAL A 60 14.11 20.25 -1.99
CA VAL A 60 14.78 20.99 -0.93
C VAL A 60 14.56 22.50 -1.12
N ASP A 61 14.76 23.02 -2.32
CA ASP A 61 14.54 24.44 -2.66
C ASP A 61 13.09 24.86 -2.40
N HIS A 62 12.12 24.06 -2.88
CA HIS A 62 10.69 24.32 -2.64
C HIS A 62 10.36 24.32 -1.15
N LEU A 63 10.83 23.31 -0.41
CA LEU A 63 10.60 23.22 1.03
C LEU A 63 11.26 24.38 1.79
N HIS A 64 12.44 24.86 1.37
CA HIS A 64 13.09 26.06 1.94
C HIS A 64 12.31 27.34 1.68
N HIS A 65 11.56 27.41 0.58
CA HIS A 65 10.71 28.54 0.28
C HIS A 65 9.44 28.57 1.14
N VAL A 66 8.84 27.40 1.42
CA VAL A 66 7.52 27.32 2.07
C VAL A 66 7.56 26.97 3.57
N LEU A 67 8.69 26.46 4.08
CA LEU A 67 8.85 26.09 5.49
C LEU A 67 9.96 26.87 6.18
N ASP A 68 9.71 27.24 7.44
CA ASP A 68 10.76 27.66 8.37
C ASP A 68 11.51 26.41 8.88
N TRP A 69 12.63 26.09 8.23
CA TRP A 69 13.47 24.94 8.58
C TRP A 69 14.10 25.03 9.98
N SER A 70 14.15 26.21 10.61
CA SER A 70 14.60 26.32 12.01
C SER A 70 13.68 25.58 12.99
N LYS A 71 12.45 25.28 12.56
CA LYS A 71 11.44 24.53 13.34
C LYS A 71 11.36 23.06 12.94
N ALA A 72 12.06 22.64 11.88
CA ALA A 72 11.98 21.28 11.37
C ALA A 72 12.78 20.30 12.25
N VAL A 73 12.15 19.19 12.63
CA VAL A 73 12.82 18.08 13.34
C VAL A 73 13.41 17.13 12.29
N LEU A 74 14.61 17.44 11.82
CA LEU A 74 15.28 16.69 10.74
C LEU A 74 15.45 15.20 11.06
N SER A 75 15.69 14.86 12.33
CA SER A 75 15.85 13.47 12.78
C SER A 75 14.59 12.61 12.62
N ASN A 76 13.43 13.24 12.40
CA ASN A 76 12.16 12.56 12.16
C ASN A 76 11.47 13.07 10.88
N THR A 77 12.25 13.57 9.92
CA THR A 77 11.76 14.01 8.62
C THR A 77 12.09 12.96 7.56
N TRP A 78 11.07 12.53 6.82
CA TRP A 78 11.20 11.54 5.75
C TRP A 78 10.59 12.09 4.47
N ILE A 79 11.21 11.80 3.33
CA ILE A 79 10.74 12.20 2.00
C ILE A 79 10.47 10.93 1.21
N ASP A 80 9.25 10.83 0.67
CA ASP A 80 8.85 9.80 -0.30
C ASP A 80 9.46 10.14 -1.67
N VAL A 81 10.29 9.26 -2.21
CA VAL A 81 10.98 9.48 -3.49
C VAL A 81 10.65 8.33 -4.43
N GLY A 82 10.06 8.65 -5.58
CA GLY A 82 9.73 7.65 -6.58
C GLY A 82 10.63 7.71 -7.81
N THR A 83 11.06 6.56 -8.32
CA THR A 83 11.57 6.39 -9.68
C THR A 83 10.55 5.58 -10.50
N GLU A 84 10.38 5.94 -11.77
CA GLU A 84 9.42 5.29 -12.64
C GLU A 84 10.09 4.95 -13.97
N ASP A 85 10.10 3.66 -14.30
CA ASP A 85 10.50 3.18 -15.61
C ASP A 85 9.25 3.10 -16.48
N THR A 86 9.14 4.00 -17.45
CA THR A 86 8.01 4.07 -18.37
C THR A 86 8.33 3.39 -19.69
N ALA A 87 7.37 2.67 -20.25
CA ALA A 87 7.46 2.15 -21.61
C ALA A 87 7.64 3.30 -22.61
N THR A 88 8.64 3.19 -23.50
CA THR A 88 8.92 4.17 -24.55
C THR A 88 8.05 3.98 -25.79
N SER A 89 7.34 2.86 -25.89
CA SER A 89 6.46 2.50 -27.01
C SER A 89 5.10 2.09 -26.48
N GLU A 90 4.04 2.48 -27.19
CA GLU A 90 2.63 2.19 -26.88
C GLU A 90 2.26 0.69 -26.87
N LYS A 91 3.21 -0.19 -27.20
CA LYS A 91 3.03 -1.66 -27.20
C LYS A 91 3.83 -2.37 -26.11
N CYS A 92 4.47 -1.64 -25.20
CA CYS A 92 5.32 -2.24 -24.18
C CYS A 92 4.72 -2.02 -22.79
N THR A 93 4.67 -3.08 -22.00
CA THR A 93 4.26 -3.02 -20.59
C THR A 93 5.35 -3.64 -19.74
N PHE A 94 5.87 -2.86 -18.79
CA PHE A 94 6.81 -3.36 -17.80
C PHE A 94 6.05 -3.97 -16.63
N LEU A 95 6.54 -5.11 -16.17
CA LEU A 95 5.99 -5.83 -15.03
C LEU A 95 7.11 -6.34 -14.15
N HIS A 96 7.02 -6.06 -12.85
CA HIS A 96 7.87 -6.74 -11.88
C HIS A 96 7.46 -8.21 -11.75
N LYS A 97 8.39 -9.10 -12.11
CA LYS A 97 8.23 -10.54 -11.90
C LYS A 97 8.50 -10.91 -10.45
N SER A 98 7.73 -11.85 -9.91
CA SER A 98 7.84 -12.29 -8.50
C SER A 98 9.24 -12.75 -8.12
N LYS A 99 9.94 -13.45 -9.03
CA LYS A 99 11.35 -13.85 -8.81
C LYS A 99 12.30 -12.67 -8.73
N CYS A 100 12.08 -11.62 -9.53
CA CYS A 100 12.88 -10.40 -9.50
C CYS A 100 12.64 -9.61 -8.21
N LEU A 101 11.39 -9.55 -7.75
CA LEU A 101 11.03 -8.93 -6.48
C LEU A 101 11.65 -9.68 -5.29
N ALA A 102 11.63 -11.01 -5.32
CA ALA A 102 12.28 -11.83 -4.29
C ALA A 102 13.80 -11.61 -4.25
N SER A 103 14.44 -11.50 -5.43
CA SER A 103 15.86 -11.17 -5.53
C SER A 103 16.17 -9.78 -4.95
N TRP A 104 15.37 -8.78 -5.30
CA TRP A 104 15.49 -7.41 -4.78
C TRP A 104 15.29 -7.34 -3.27
N ILE A 105 14.28 -8.03 -2.72
CA ILE A 105 14.10 -8.13 -1.27
C ILE A 105 15.32 -8.75 -0.63
N ARG A 106 15.87 -9.83 -1.20
CA ARG A 106 17.05 -10.49 -0.65
C ARG A 106 18.27 -9.56 -0.66
N SER A 107 18.48 -8.78 -1.72
CA SER A 107 19.61 -7.82 -1.78
C SER A 107 19.49 -6.69 -0.76
N MET A 108 18.29 -6.43 -0.25
CA MET A 108 18.02 -5.38 0.75
C MET A 108 18.11 -5.90 2.19
N ARG A 109 18.25 -7.20 2.40
CA ARG A 109 18.43 -7.78 3.75
C ARG A 109 19.86 -7.55 4.23
N TYR A 110 20.01 -7.44 5.54
CA TYR A 110 21.34 -7.45 6.15
C TYR A 110 22.02 -8.82 5.99
N SER A 111 21.31 -9.91 6.31
CA SER A 111 21.70 -11.28 6.02
C SER A 111 20.47 -12.20 5.99
N ASP A 112 20.62 -13.46 5.56
CA ASP A 112 19.50 -14.40 5.53
C ASP A 112 19.05 -14.85 6.94
N ASP A 113 19.99 -14.96 7.90
CA ASP A 113 19.72 -15.30 9.31
C ASP A 113 19.22 -14.10 10.12
N LYS A 114 19.65 -12.89 9.75
CA LYS A 114 19.23 -11.63 10.38
C LYS A 114 18.82 -10.64 9.29
N PRO A 115 17.59 -10.76 8.76
CA PRO A 115 17.13 -9.88 7.69
C PRO A 115 17.15 -8.40 8.07
N LEU A 116 16.93 -8.10 9.36
CA LEU A 116 16.77 -6.75 9.91
C LEU A 116 15.75 -5.89 9.15
N ALA A 117 14.82 -6.52 8.45
CA ALA A 117 13.77 -5.90 7.66
C ALA A 117 12.52 -6.78 7.69
N SER A 118 11.35 -6.16 7.50
CA SER A 118 10.09 -6.83 7.22
C SER A 118 9.77 -6.64 5.74
N SER A 119 9.28 -7.67 5.05
CA SER A 119 8.88 -7.53 3.66
C SER A 119 7.60 -8.28 3.36
N GLU A 120 6.89 -7.80 2.34
CA GLU A 120 5.63 -8.38 1.90
C GLU A 120 5.56 -8.36 0.38
N HIS A 121 5.08 -9.47 -0.20
CA HIS A 121 4.83 -9.60 -1.62
C HIS A 121 3.34 -9.52 -1.90
N PHE A 122 2.97 -8.76 -2.91
CA PHE A 122 1.62 -8.61 -3.41
C PHE A 122 1.58 -9.15 -4.83
N ASN A 123 0.96 -10.30 -5.03
CA ASN A 123 0.81 -10.82 -6.38
C ASN A 123 -0.16 -9.96 -7.19
N TRP A 124 0.01 -9.93 -8.50
CA TRP A 124 -1.03 -9.44 -9.38
C TRP A 124 -2.19 -10.42 -9.41
N SER A 125 -3.42 -9.89 -9.49
CA SER A 125 -4.61 -10.74 -9.39
C SER A 125 -4.58 -11.88 -10.39
N LEU A 126 -4.92 -13.09 -9.93
CA LEU A 126 -4.94 -14.33 -10.75
C LEU A 126 -3.58 -14.78 -11.29
N THR A 127 -2.46 -14.18 -10.85
CA THR A 127 -1.12 -14.57 -11.29
C THR A 127 -0.20 -14.85 -10.09
N SER A 128 0.71 -15.82 -10.22
CA SER A 128 1.80 -16.04 -9.26
C SER A 128 3.15 -15.48 -9.73
N GLN A 129 3.23 -15.06 -11.00
CA GLN A 129 4.49 -14.73 -11.67
C GLN A 129 4.83 -13.25 -11.68
N ALA A 130 3.87 -12.37 -11.44
CA ALA A 130 4.04 -10.93 -11.40
C ALA A 130 3.40 -10.35 -10.15
N GLY A 131 3.90 -9.20 -9.72
CA GLY A 131 3.39 -8.57 -8.53
C GLY A 131 4.10 -7.28 -8.18
N SER A 132 4.07 -6.99 -6.90
CA SER A 132 4.70 -5.84 -6.26
C SER A 132 5.23 -6.31 -4.90
N ALA A 133 6.11 -5.55 -4.31
CA ALA A 133 6.65 -5.88 -3.02
C ALA A 133 7.01 -4.63 -2.25
N ARG A 134 6.90 -4.70 -0.93
CA ARG A 134 7.38 -3.67 -0.01
C ARG A 134 8.37 -4.25 0.97
N LEU A 135 9.25 -3.39 1.46
CA LEU A 135 10.21 -3.71 2.51
C LEU A 135 10.31 -2.52 3.47
N GLU A 136 10.31 -2.82 4.75
CA GLU A 136 10.53 -1.86 5.83
C GLU A 136 11.76 -2.27 6.63
N THR A 137 12.73 -1.38 6.73
CA THR A 137 13.98 -1.63 7.46
C THR A 137 13.78 -1.40 8.95
N ARG A 138 14.36 -2.27 9.78
CA ARG A 138 14.42 -2.04 11.23
C ARG A 138 15.41 -0.91 11.52
N ARG A 139 15.25 -0.27 12.68
CA ARG A 139 16.15 0.81 13.15
C ARG A 139 17.64 0.40 13.15
N SER A 140 17.93 -0.86 13.42
CA SER A 140 19.29 -1.41 13.46
C SER A 140 19.85 -1.78 12.08
N HIS A 141 19.09 -1.63 11.00
CA HIS A 141 19.54 -1.98 9.65
C HIS A 141 20.51 -0.91 9.10
N PRO A 142 21.65 -1.26 8.48
CA PRO A 142 22.58 -0.26 7.91
C PRO A 142 21.94 0.63 6.84
N LEU A 143 21.07 0.10 5.98
CA LEU A 143 20.30 0.94 5.05
C LEU A 143 19.42 2.00 5.73
N ARG A 144 18.98 1.77 6.98
CA ARG A 144 18.23 2.77 7.77
C ARG A 144 19.10 3.96 8.14
N SER A 145 20.36 3.73 8.52
CA SER A 145 21.30 4.84 8.76
C SER A 145 21.66 5.56 7.46
N GLY A 146 21.60 4.87 6.32
CA GLY A 146 21.64 5.47 4.98
C GLY A 146 20.36 6.21 4.54
N GLY A 147 19.32 6.25 5.38
CA GLY A 147 18.08 6.98 5.11
C GLY A 147 16.95 6.16 4.47
N ILE A 148 17.15 4.86 4.20
CA ILE A 148 16.10 4.01 3.60
C ILE A 148 15.28 3.38 4.72
N ALA A 149 14.13 3.98 5.00
CA ALA A 149 13.17 3.53 6.01
C ALA A 149 12.20 2.46 5.51
N TYR A 150 11.72 2.69 4.30
CA TYR A 150 10.67 1.96 3.64
C TYR A 150 10.98 2.03 2.15
N THR A 151 10.66 0.96 1.43
CA THR A 151 10.68 0.99 -0.03
C THR A 151 9.63 0.05 -0.60
N GLN A 152 9.15 0.35 -1.80
CA GLN A 152 8.17 -0.43 -2.49
C GLN A 152 8.43 -0.46 -3.99
N ARG A 153 8.50 -1.65 -4.58
CA ARG A 153 8.49 -1.84 -6.04
C ARG A 153 7.12 -2.31 -6.48
N TYR A 154 6.52 -1.60 -7.43
CA TYR A 154 5.14 -1.83 -7.79
C TYR A 154 4.83 -1.47 -9.25
N ASN A 155 3.91 -2.21 -9.87
CA ASN A 155 3.49 -1.94 -11.25
C ASN A 155 2.60 -0.67 -11.26
N VAL A 156 2.73 0.20 -12.27
CA VAL A 156 2.02 1.51 -12.26
C VAL A 156 0.50 1.35 -12.29
N ASN A 157 -0.01 0.29 -12.92
CA ASN A 157 -1.43 -0.04 -12.86
C ASN A 157 -1.80 -0.62 -11.48
N LYS A 158 -2.19 0.26 -10.56
CA LYS A 158 -2.62 -0.05 -9.20
C LYS A 158 -3.94 -0.83 -9.13
N ASP A 159 -4.74 -0.81 -10.18
CA ASP A 159 -6.07 -1.41 -10.18
C ASP A 159 -6.03 -2.94 -10.29
N LEU A 160 -4.99 -3.46 -10.95
CA LEU A 160 -4.71 -4.90 -11.05
C LEU A 160 -4.05 -5.49 -9.78
N PHE A 161 -3.79 -4.65 -8.76
CA PHE A 161 -3.22 -5.12 -7.51
C PHE A 161 -4.22 -5.99 -6.78
N TRP A 162 -3.75 -7.19 -6.45
CA TRP A 162 -4.29 -7.88 -5.31
C TRP A 162 -3.79 -7.17 -4.05
N THR A 163 -4.58 -6.22 -3.55
CA THR A 163 -4.47 -5.83 -2.14
C THR A 163 -5.42 -6.75 -1.39
N PRO A 164 -4.92 -7.73 -0.61
CA PRO A 164 -5.78 -8.36 0.39
C PRO A 164 -6.24 -7.18 1.24
N ALA A 165 -7.52 -6.81 1.16
CA ALA A 165 -8.05 -5.66 1.86
C ALA A 165 -7.59 -5.81 3.32
N LYS A 166 -6.84 -4.82 3.85
CA LYS A 166 -6.20 -4.85 5.18
C LYS A 166 -6.91 -5.82 6.14
N GLN A 167 -6.31 -7.00 6.35
CA GLN A 167 -6.76 -8.15 7.17
C GLN A 167 -7.60 -9.28 6.52
N ASP A 168 -7.99 -9.19 5.26
CA ASP A 168 -8.74 -10.24 4.56
C ASP A 168 -7.84 -11.07 3.65
N ARG A 169 -7.75 -12.34 4.01
CA ARG A 169 -7.11 -13.43 3.27
C ARG A 169 -7.65 -13.48 1.83
N ALA A 170 -6.76 -13.75 0.88
CA ALA A 170 -7.10 -13.87 -0.53
C ALA A 170 -8.23 -14.89 -0.78
N LEU A 171 -9.01 -14.71 -1.86
CA LEU A 171 -10.06 -15.64 -2.32
C LEU A 171 -9.57 -17.10 -2.36
N PHE A 172 -8.30 -17.29 -2.70
CA PHE A 172 -7.64 -18.61 -2.79
C PHE A 172 -6.79 -18.96 -1.57
N SER A 173 -6.63 -18.06 -0.61
CA SER A 173 -5.94 -18.36 0.66
C SER A 173 -6.93 -18.64 1.81
N GLU A 174 -8.23 -18.58 1.53
CA GLU A 174 -9.28 -19.07 2.43
C GLU A 174 -9.86 -20.35 1.85
N PRO A 175 -9.51 -21.51 2.41
CA PRO A 175 -10.12 -22.79 2.00
C PRO A 175 -11.66 -22.74 2.03
N ASN A 176 -12.22 -21.92 2.92
CA ASN A 176 -13.65 -21.71 3.08
C ASN A 176 -14.31 -20.93 1.91
N LEU A 177 -13.53 -20.31 1.02
CA LEU A 177 -14.00 -19.50 -0.12
C LEU A 177 -13.78 -20.18 -1.47
N GLU A 178 -13.04 -21.29 -1.51
CA GLU A 178 -12.73 -22.03 -2.74
C GLU A 178 -13.99 -22.40 -3.52
N GLY A 179 -15.04 -22.86 -2.83
CA GLY A 179 -16.33 -23.22 -3.44
C GLY A 179 -17.11 -22.07 -4.08
N LEU A 180 -16.75 -20.80 -3.80
CA LEU A 180 -17.38 -19.64 -4.46
C LEU A 180 -16.94 -19.48 -5.91
N THR A 181 -15.86 -20.15 -6.29
CA THR A 181 -15.38 -20.22 -7.69
C THR A 181 -16.10 -21.30 -8.49
N CYS A 182 -16.80 -22.23 -7.83
CA CYS A 182 -17.60 -23.23 -8.50
C CYS A 182 -18.84 -22.58 -9.15
N PRO A 183 -19.17 -22.96 -10.39
CA PRO A 183 -20.45 -22.60 -11.00
C PRO A 183 -21.62 -22.96 -10.06
N PRO A 184 -22.72 -22.18 -10.04
CA PRO A 184 -23.88 -22.47 -9.18
C PRO A 184 -24.39 -23.90 -9.33
N SER A 185 -24.32 -24.46 -10.54
CA SER A 185 -24.70 -25.84 -10.86
C SER A 185 -23.81 -26.92 -10.23
N LEU A 186 -22.60 -26.57 -9.82
CA LEU A 186 -21.60 -27.49 -9.26
C LEU A 186 -21.35 -27.24 -7.76
N LEU A 187 -21.98 -26.23 -7.19
CA LEU A 187 -21.74 -25.82 -5.81
C LEU A 187 -22.15 -26.92 -4.82
N ASP A 188 -23.29 -27.57 -5.04
CA ASP A 188 -23.76 -28.65 -4.15
C ASP A 188 -22.83 -29.87 -4.17
N ALA A 189 -22.33 -30.22 -5.36
CA ALA A 189 -21.34 -31.29 -5.52
C ALA A 189 -20.01 -30.94 -4.83
N TRP A 190 -19.56 -29.69 -4.95
CA TRP A 190 -18.38 -29.22 -4.24
C TRP A 190 -18.58 -29.23 -2.72
N ILE A 191 -19.73 -28.81 -2.22
CA ILE A 191 -20.06 -28.85 -0.78
C ILE A 191 -20.01 -30.30 -0.26
N VAL A 192 -20.57 -31.25 -1.01
CA VAL A 192 -20.54 -32.68 -0.65
C VAL A 192 -19.10 -33.21 -0.62
N ALA A 193 -18.30 -32.92 -1.65
CA ALA A 193 -16.90 -33.32 -1.70
C ALA A 193 -16.06 -32.67 -0.59
N ALA A 194 -16.21 -31.37 -0.37
CA ALA A 194 -15.44 -30.64 0.64
C ALA A 194 -15.78 -31.10 2.08
N ARG A 195 -17.01 -31.59 2.33
CA ARG A 195 -17.41 -32.19 3.61
C ARG A 195 -16.65 -33.47 3.92
N GLN A 196 -16.35 -34.28 2.90
CA GLN A 196 -15.61 -35.54 3.08
C GLN A 196 -14.16 -35.30 3.51
N TYR A 197 -13.56 -34.17 3.11
CA TYR A 197 -12.15 -33.86 3.37
C TYR A 197 -11.92 -32.87 4.54
N ARG A 198 -12.92 -32.58 5.39
CA ARG A 198 -12.85 -31.58 6.49
C ARG A 198 -12.41 -30.15 6.07
N ASN A 199 -12.41 -29.86 4.77
CA ASN A 199 -12.05 -28.54 4.20
C ASN A 199 -13.27 -27.69 3.83
N ALA A 200 -14.50 -28.16 4.09
CA ALA A 200 -15.74 -27.49 3.70
C ALA A 200 -15.95 -26.07 4.26
N GLY A 201 -15.18 -25.68 5.28
CA GLY A 201 -15.31 -24.36 5.85
C GLY A 201 -16.73 -24.00 6.25
N LEU A 202 -17.10 -22.75 6.01
CA LEU A 202 -18.40 -22.13 6.33
C LEU A 202 -19.59 -22.68 5.54
N ALA A 203 -19.49 -23.79 4.82
CA ALA A 203 -20.57 -24.29 3.96
C ALA A 203 -21.62 -25.18 4.68
N THR A 204 -21.70 -25.14 6.03
CA THR A 204 -22.32 -26.24 6.80
C THR A 204 -23.29 -25.87 7.93
N SER A 205 -23.76 -24.62 8.08
CA SER A 205 -24.89 -24.36 9.03
C SER A 205 -25.79 -23.20 8.60
N ASP A 206 -27.06 -23.19 9.02
CA ASP A 206 -28.00 -22.08 8.71
C ASP A 206 -27.49 -20.70 9.17
N LYS A 207 -26.57 -20.67 10.15
CA LYS A 207 -25.83 -19.47 10.58
C LYS A 207 -24.85 -18.92 9.53
N THR A 208 -24.63 -19.63 8.42
CA THR A 208 -23.65 -19.30 7.37
C THR A 208 -24.26 -18.63 6.14
N ALA A 209 -25.59 -18.64 5.96
CA ALA A 209 -26.21 -18.01 4.80
C ALA A 209 -25.91 -16.49 4.67
N PRO A 210 -25.94 -15.67 5.74
CA PRO A 210 -25.53 -14.27 5.67
C PRO A 210 -24.05 -14.11 5.31
N LYS A 211 -23.20 -15.02 5.81
CA LYS A 211 -21.76 -15.00 5.54
C LYS A 211 -21.46 -15.41 4.09
N LEU A 212 -22.08 -16.46 3.57
CA LEU A 212 -22.02 -16.85 2.17
C LEU A 212 -22.53 -15.74 1.24
N LYS A 213 -23.64 -15.07 1.59
CA LYS A 213 -24.15 -13.92 0.83
C LYS A 213 -23.14 -12.76 0.82
N ARG A 214 -22.54 -12.42 1.96
CA ARG A 214 -21.47 -11.41 2.06
C ARG A 214 -20.26 -11.80 1.22
N LEU A 215 -19.83 -13.06 1.28
CA LEU A 215 -18.67 -13.56 0.54
C LEU A 215 -18.93 -13.58 -0.98
N ARG A 216 -20.12 -13.97 -1.44
CA ARG A 216 -20.52 -13.83 -2.85
C ARG A 216 -20.51 -12.38 -3.30
N LYS A 217 -21.00 -11.45 -2.47
CA LYS A 217 -20.96 -10.01 -2.77
C LYS A 217 -19.51 -9.51 -2.90
N VAL A 218 -18.62 -9.93 -2.00
CA VAL A 218 -17.18 -9.62 -2.08
C VAL A 218 -16.57 -10.20 -3.35
N PHE A 219 -16.85 -11.46 -3.68
CA PHE A 219 -16.36 -12.12 -4.89
C PHE A 219 -16.83 -11.39 -6.17
N GLN A 220 -18.10 -11.04 -6.26
CA GLN A 220 -18.62 -10.29 -7.41
C GLN A 220 -18.02 -8.89 -7.51
N ALA A 221 -17.84 -8.19 -6.38
CA ALA A 221 -17.16 -6.90 -6.35
C ALA A 221 -15.70 -7.01 -6.80
N MET A 222 -14.99 -8.07 -6.39
CA MET A 222 -13.62 -8.34 -6.85
C MET A 222 -13.57 -8.65 -8.35
N LYS A 223 -14.49 -9.49 -8.86
CA LYS A 223 -14.58 -9.78 -10.29
C LYS A 223 -14.84 -8.51 -11.10
N ALA A 224 -15.77 -7.67 -10.66
CA ALA A 224 -16.06 -6.39 -11.30
C ALA A 224 -14.84 -5.45 -11.28
N ARG A 225 -14.13 -5.35 -10.15
CA ARG A 225 -12.91 -4.55 -10.04
C ARG A 225 -11.80 -5.05 -10.97
N ILE A 226 -11.58 -6.36 -11.04
CA ILE A 226 -10.59 -6.96 -11.96
C ILE A 226 -11.01 -6.71 -13.41
N GLY A 227 -12.29 -6.89 -13.75
CA GLY A 227 -12.82 -6.58 -15.08
C GLY A 227 -12.56 -5.13 -15.48
N PHE A 228 -12.93 -4.19 -14.61
CA PHE A 228 -12.68 -2.76 -14.83
C PHE A 228 -11.19 -2.45 -15.01
N ALA A 229 -10.32 -3.07 -14.21
CA ALA A 229 -8.88 -2.90 -14.30
C ALA A 229 -8.27 -3.48 -15.59
N LEU A 230 -8.83 -4.57 -16.11
CA LEU A 230 -8.45 -5.15 -17.40
C LEU A 230 -8.93 -4.26 -18.56
N ASP A 231 -10.19 -3.81 -18.50
CA ASP A 231 -10.76 -2.92 -19.51
C ASP A 231 -9.98 -1.59 -19.57
N SER A 232 -9.68 -0.98 -18.42
CA SER A 232 -8.89 0.26 -18.34
C SER A 232 -7.44 0.08 -18.81
N SER A 233 -6.93 -1.17 -18.81
CA SER A 233 -5.60 -1.51 -19.29
C SER A 233 -5.52 -1.80 -20.80
N THR A 234 -6.66 -1.95 -21.47
CA THR A 234 -6.68 -2.32 -22.89
C THR A 234 -6.12 -1.19 -23.75
N ASN A 235 -5.21 -1.52 -24.67
CA ASN A 235 -4.51 -0.57 -25.55
C ASN A 235 -3.73 0.54 -24.81
N THR A 236 -3.29 0.27 -23.58
CA THR A 236 -2.44 1.18 -22.82
C THR A 236 -1.07 0.56 -22.59
N SER A 237 -0.09 1.40 -22.24
CA SER A 237 1.25 0.98 -21.85
C SER A 237 1.52 1.38 -20.41
N PHE A 238 2.11 0.47 -19.64
CA PHE A 238 2.42 0.71 -18.24
C PHE A 238 3.90 0.58 -17.94
N GLY A 239 4.34 1.44 -17.03
CA GLY A 239 5.64 1.35 -16.40
C GLY A 239 5.64 0.54 -15.11
N VAL A 240 6.80 0.50 -14.49
CA VAL A 240 7.00 0.05 -13.11
C VAL A 240 7.59 1.19 -12.28
N ARG A 241 7.37 1.14 -10.97
CA ARG A 241 7.78 2.19 -10.05
C ARG A 241 8.46 1.61 -8.82
N GLU A 242 9.50 2.30 -8.37
CA GLU A 242 10.11 2.13 -7.05
C GLU A 242 9.84 3.40 -6.24
N GLU A 243 9.40 3.24 -4.99
CA GLU A 243 9.24 4.29 -3.97
C GLU A 243 10.09 3.95 -2.74
#